data_AF-A0A965EC81-F1
#
_entry.id   AF-A0A965EC81-F1
#
_cell.length_a   1.000
_cell.length_b   1.000
_cell.length_c   1.000
_cell.angle_alpha   90.00
_cell.angle_beta   90.00
_cell.angle_gamma   90.00
#
_symmetry.space_group_name_H-M   'P 1'
#
loop_
_entity.id
_entity.type
_entity.pdbx_description
1 polymer ?
#
loop_
_entity_poly.entity_id
_entity_poly.type
_entity_poly.pdbx_seq_one_letter_code
_entity_poly.pdbx_strand_id
1 'polypeptide(L)'
;RAAASHGPQHVRTLISPNSTLEEMTLAAQLTRGLKSDSIDFRPRLGQPGFDQQFSGVPTLGLTLAQVSQLDRALLIGAFLRQDQPLLAHRLRQASRHGARIATLHASAEDLLMPVVHQWVVSPADWVPSVAEMAAAALAMRSLPLPDALKSIKPSPQSKAIVEMLADSSEPNQRSAIFLGNSVLAHPNAAAIWGFAQMIADALGCRLGFTVEGGNGVGGYLAKARPLQGGLDAASMFASAAEAYVLVNIDPLMDCGNPHQAGVALSQAKFVVGLSPGPDNAGGGAAAG
;
A
#
# COMPACT_ATOMS: atom_id res chain seq x y z
N ARG A 1 -6.87 -30.31 -13.22
CA ARG A 1 -8.27 -30.70 -13.52
C ARG A 1 -9.22 -29.50 -13.38
N ALA A 2 -9.29 -28.83 -12.22
CA ALA A 2 -10.12 -27.64 -12.02
C ALA A 2 -9.98 -26.56 -13.12
N ALA A 3 -8.76 -26.12 -13.42
CA ALA A 3 -8.48 -25.14 -14.47
C ALA A 3 -8.95 -25.57 -15.88
N ALA A 4 -8.93 -26.87 -16.17
CA ALA A 4 -9.35 -27.41 -17.46
C ALA A 4 -10.88 -27.51 -17.60
N SER A 5 -11.61 -27.64 -16.48
CA SER A 5 -13.05 -27.92 -16.47
C SER A 5 -13.93 -26.68 -16.23
N HIS A 6 -13.42 -25.67 -15.52
CA HIS A 6 -14.24 -24.50 -15.13
C HIS A 6 -13.69 -23.18 -15.68
N GLY A 7 -12.51 -23.21 -16.31
CA GLY A 7 -11.89 -22.04 -16.91
C GLY A 7 -10.69 -21.51 -16.13
N PRO A 8 -9.91 -20.63 -16.76
CA PRO A 8 -8.59 -20.23 -16.29
C PRO A 8 -8.59 -19.60 -14.89
N GLN A 9 -9.55 -18.73 -14.56
CA GLN A 9 -9.52 -17.92 -13.33
C GLN A 9 -10.11 -18.62 -12.08
N HIS A 10 -10.47 -19.90 -12.19
CA HIS A 10 -11.02 -20.67 -11.07
C HIS A 10 -9.95 -21.28 -10.16
N VAL A 11 -8.67 -21.21 -10.55
CA VAL A 11 -7.53 -21.47 -9.67
C VAL A 11 -6.95 -20.13 -9.24
N ARG A 12 -6.93 -19.89 -7.93
CA ARG A 12 -6.55 -18.61 -7.34
C ARG A 12 -5.39 -18.80 -6.39
N THR A 13 -4.44 -17.88 -6.42
CA THR A 13 -3.22 -17.99 -5.60
C THR A 13 -3.05 -16.75 -4.75
N LEU A 14 -2.91 -16.96 -3.45
CA LEU A 14 -2.49 -15.92 -2.51
C LEU A 14 -1.14 -16.28 -1.97
N ILE A 15 -0.25 -15.30 -1.93
CA ILE A 15 1.10 -15.47 -1.41
C ILE A 15 1.43 -14.35 -0.44
N SER A 16 2.05 -14.68 0.69
CA SER A 16 2.37 -13.66 1.68
C SER A 16 3.40 -12.65 1.14
N PRO A 17 3.25 -11.35 1.46
CA PRO A 17 4.24 -10.31 1.12
C PRO A 17 5.58 -10.51 1.83
N ASN A 18 5.68 -11.47 2.76
CA ASN A 18 6.91 -11.87 3.43
C ASN A 18 7.66 -13.00 2.72
N SER A 19 7.06 -13.62 1.70
CA SER A 19 7.70 -14.69 0.94
C SER A 19 8.92 -14.18 0.16
N THR A 20 9.84 -15.08 -0.14
CA THR A 20 11.03 -14.78 -0.96
C THR A 20 10.65 -14.38 -2.39
N LEU A 21 11.57 -13.72 -3.09
CA LEU A 21 11.36 -13.32 -4.48
C LEU A 21 11.17 -14.56 -5.37
N GLU A 22 11.91 -15.63 -5.08
CA GLU A 22 11.88 -16.91 -5.76
C GLU A 22 10.52 -17.60 -5.57
N GLU A 23 10.00 -17.69 -4.34
CA GLU A 23 8.67 -18.23 -4.07
C GLU A 23 7.58 -17.43 -4.79
N MET A 24 7.65 -16.10 -4.73
CA MET A 24 6.71 -15.22 -5.45
C MET A 24 6.77 -15.44 -6.96
N THR A 25 7.97 -15.62 -7.52
CA THR A 25 8.18 -15.89 -8.93
C THR A 25 7.64 -17.26 -9.34
N LEU A 26 7.90 -18.29 -8.53
CA LEU A 26 7.43 -19.65 -8.78
C LEU A 26 5.91 -19.75 -8.65
N ALA A 27 5.31 -19.11 -7.65
CA ALA A 27 3.85 -19.02 -7.50
C ALA A 27 3.24 -18.33 -8.73
N ALA A 28 3.79 -17.19 -9.14
CA ALA A 28 3.40 -16.48 -10.36
C ALA A 28 3.46 -17.35 -11.62
N GLN A 29 4.53 -18.13 -11.78
CA GLN A 29 4.71 -19.05 -12.92
C GLN A 29 3.74 -20.23 -12.85
N LEU A 30 3.51 -20.80 -11.67
CA LEU A 30 2.59 -21.91 -11.46
C LEU A 30 1.16 -21.51 -11.79
N THR A 31 0.66 -20.40 -11.22
CA THR A 31 -0.71 -19.91 -11.45
C THR A 31 -0.96 -19.67 -12.94
N ARG A 32 0.02 -19.03 -13.62
CA ARG A 32 -0.04 -18.75 -15.06
C ARG A 32 0.12 -20.00 -15.92
N GLY A 33 0.93 -20.97 -15.49
CA GLY A 33 1.03 -22.29 -16.10
C GLY A 33 -0.29 -23.06 -16.04
N LEU A 34 -1.10 -22.82 -15.02
CA LEU A 34 -2.48 -23.32 -14.90
C LEU A 34 -3.49 -22.47 -15.69
N LYS A 35 -3.01 -21.57 -16.54
CA LYS A 35 -3.78 -20.61 -17.35
C LYS A 35 -4.52 -19.55 -16.54
N SER A 36 -4.28 -19.45 -15.24
CA SER A 36 -4.86 -18.40 -14.38
C SER A 36 -3.92 -17.21 -14.26
N ASP A 37 -4.46 -16.00 -14.20
CA ASP A 37 -3.69 -14.81 -13.79
C ASP A 37 -4.15 -14.27 -12.43
N SER A 38 -5.04 -15.01 -11.75
CA SER A 38 -5.53 -14.68 -10.42
C SER A 38 -4.50 -15.07 -9.36
N ILE A 39 -3.42 -14.30 -9.27
CA ILE A 39 -2.43 -14.33 -8.20
C ILE A 39 -2.30 -12.95 -7.57
N ASP A 40 -2.27 -12.86 -6.24
CA ASP A 40 -1.97 -11.61 -5.57
C ASP A 40 -1.17 -11.82 -4.28
N PHE A 41 -0.23 -10.91 -4.02
CA PHE A 41 0.58 -10.90 -2.81
C PHE A 41 0.11 -9.85 -1.79
N ARG A 42 -0.95 -9.09 -2.13
CA ARG A 42 -1.43 -7.93 -1.36
C ARG A 42 -2.83 -8.21 -0.80
N PRO A 43 -2.93 -9.05 0.23
CA PRO A 43 -4.21 -9.49 0.77
C PRO A 43 -5.02 -8.37 1.43
N ARG A 44 -4.39 -7.21 1.70
CA ARG A 44 -5.02 -6.04 2.30
C ARG A 44 -5.23 -4.88 1.32
N LEU A 45 -4.96 -5.05 0.03
CA LEU A 45 -5.19 -3.97 -0.95
C LEU A 45 -6.66 -3.54 -0.93
N GLY A 46 -6.91 -2.28 -0.60
CA GLY A 46 -8.26 -1.75 -0.41
C GLY A 46 -8.97 -1.38 -1.71
N GLN A 47 -8.20 -1.06 -2.76
CA GLN A 47 -8.74 -0.63 -4.04
C GLN A 47 -8.28 -1.54 -5.20
N PRO A 48 -9.22 -2.23 -5.85
CA PRO A 48 -8.96 -2.92 -7.11
C PRO A 48 -8.34 -2.01 -8.17
N GLY A 49 -7.37 -2.52 -8.91
CA GLY A 49 -6.71 -1.77 -9.98
C GLY A 49 -5.81 -0.61 -9.52
N PHE A 50 -5.47 -0.51 -8.23
CA PHE A 50 -4.56 0.52 -7.71
C PHE A 50 -3.25 0.66 -8.50
N ASP A 51 -2.68 -0.45 -9.00
CA ASP A 51 -1.44 -0.43 -9.76
C ASP A 51 -1.57 0.21 -11.15
N GLN A 52 -2.78 0.43 -11.65
CA GLN A 52 -3.00 1.11 -12.93
C GLN A 52 -2.73 2.61 -12.82
N GLN A 53 -2.58 3.13 -11.60
CA GLN A 53 -2.36 4.55 -11.35
C GLN A 53 -0.93 4.98 -11.61
N PHE A 54 0.04 4.07 -11.47
CA PHE A 54 1.47 4.37 -11.64
C PHE A 54 2.14 3.36 -12.56
N SER A 55 3.29 3.74 -13.12
CA SER A 55 4.14 2.85 -13.88
C SER A 55 5.32 2.36 -13.05
N GLY A 56 5.75 1.12 -13.30
CA GLY A 56 6.90 0.53 -12.60
C GLY A 56 6.54 -0.11 -11.27
N VAL A 57 7.49 -0.06 -10.33
CA VAL A 57 7.42 -0.73 -9.03
C VAL A 57 7.31 0.33 -7.94
N PRO A 58 6.34 0.22 -7.02
CA PRO A 58 6.26 1.15 -5.90
C PRO A 58 7.43 0.87 -4.96
N THR A 59 8.25 1.90 -4.75
CA THR A 59 9.41 1.85 -3.86
C THR A 59 9.35 3.05 -2.92
N LEU A 60 10.31 3.12 -2.00
CA LEU A 60 10.47 4.28 -1.13
C LEU A 60 10.78 5.58 -1.90
N GLY A 61 11.17 5.50 -3.17
CA GLY A 61 11.57 6.68 -3.97
C GLY A 61 12.92 7.30 -3.58
N LEU A 62 13.52 6.81 -2.50
CA LEU A 62 14.81 7.23 -1.94
C LEU A 62 15.58 6.00 -1.44
N THR A 63 16.89 6.11 -1.36
CA THR A 63 17.70 5.14 -0.62
C THR A 63 17.49 5.32 0.88
N LEU A 64 17.67 4.26 1.68
CA LEU A 64 17.58 4.35 3.14
C LEU A 64 18.62 5.33 3.74
N ALA A 65 19.75 5.52 3.07
CA ALA A 65 20.76 6.51 3.48
C ALA A 65 20.27 7.95 3.30
N GLN A 66 19.58 8.24 2.19
CA GLN A 66 18.98 9.55 1.93
C GLN A 66 17.88 9.89 2.94
N VAL A 67 17.16 8.89 3.48
CA VAL A 67 16.13 9.15 4.51
C VAL A 67 16.71 9.85 5.74
N SER A 68 17.91 9.44 6.19
CA SER A 68 18.60 10.10 7.32
C SER A 68 19.01 11.55 7.02
N GLN A 69 18.99 11.96 5.75
CA GLN A 69 19.43 13.28 5.29
C GLN A 69 18.26 14.21 4.93
N LEU A 70 17.01 13.71 4.97
CA LEU A 70 15.82 14.51 4.72
C LEU A 70 15.79 15.73 5.64
N ASP A 71 15.34 16.87 5.12
CA ASP A 71 15.02 18.06 5.90
C ASP A 71 13.50 18.23 6.05
N ARG A 72 12.69 17.65 5.17
CA ARG A 72 11.22 17.67 5.22
C ARG A 72 10.64 16.29 4.93
N ALA A 73 9.65 15.87 5.71
CA ALA A 73 8.91 14.64 5.42
C ALA A 73 7.44 14.72 5.83
N LEU A 74 6.55 14.19 4.99
CA LEU A 74 5.14 13.97 5.27
C LEU A 74 4.83 12.48 5.23
N LEU A 75 4.30 11.94 6.33
CA LEU A 75 3.82 10.57 6.43
C LEU A 75 2.30 10.55 6.31
N ILE A 76 1.74 9.74 5.41
CA ILE A 76 0.29 9.61 5.23
C ILE A 76 -0.10 8.16 5.49
N GLY A 77 -0.94 7.91 6.50
CA GLY A 77 -1.50 6.59 6.79
C GLY A 77 -0.44 5.52 7.09
N ALA A 78 0.61 5.86 7.83
CA ALA A 78 1.71 4.96 8.16
C ALA A 78 1.82 4.75 9.68
N PHE A 79 1.66 3.50 10.16
CA PHE A 79 1.99 3.13 11.54
C PHE A 79 3.49 2.86 11.67
N LEU A 80 4.29 3.93 11.60
CA LEU A 80 5.69 3.82 11.21
C LEU A 80 6.53 2.96 12.18
N ARG A 81 6.25 3.02 13.48
CA ARG A 81 7.02 2.26 14.49
C ARG A 81 6.69 0.77 14.50
N GLN A 82 5.48 0.40 14.10
CA GLN A 82 4.97 -0.97 14.08
C GLN A 82 5.33 -1.62 12.75
N ASP A 83 5.07 -0.92 11.65
CA ASP A 83 5.25 -1.44 10.31
C ASP A 83 6.70 -1.35 9.85
N GLN A 84 7.39 -0.24 10.13
CA GLN A 84 8.73 0.05 9.61
C GLN A 84 9.68 0.65 10.66
N PRO A 85 10.02 -0.08 11.74
CA PRO A 85 10.84 0.45 12.85
C PRO A 85 12.19 1.06 12.41
N LEU A 86 12.82 0.47 11.39
CA LEU A 86 14.08 0.97 10.85
C LEU A 86 13.91 2.30 10.10
N LEU A 87 12.80 2.47 9.38
CA LEU A 87 12.46 3.74 8.72
C LEU A 87 12.14 4.82 9.77
N ALA A 88 11.41 4.46 10.85
CA ALA A 88 11.19 5.33 12.00
C ALA A 88 12.50 5.82 12.62
N HIS A 89 13.47 4.92 12.81
CA HIS A 89 14.78 5.28 13.34
C HIS A 89 15.54 6.24 12.42
N ARG A 90 15.53 6.01 11.09
CA ARG A 90 16.19 6.89 10.11
C ARG A 90 15.57 8.29 10.10
N LEU A 91 14.25 8.39 10.14
CA LEU A 91 13.54 9.67 10.24
C LEU A 91 13.81 10.38 11.57
N ARG A 92 13.97 9.63 12.68
CA ARG A 92 14.40 10.20 13.95
C ARG A 92 15.82 10.78 13.88
N GLN A 93 16.74 10.12 13.18
CA GLN A 93 18.08 10.67 12.94
C GLN A 93 18.00 11.97 12.15
N ALA A 94 17.22 12.01 11.06
CA ALA A 94 16.99 13.22 10.29
C ALA A 94 16.41 14.36 11.16
N SER A 95 15.42 14.05 12.00
CA SER A 95 14.79 15.00 12.92
C SER A 95 15.79 15.59 13.94
N ARG A 96 16.72 14.78 14.46
CA ARG A 96 17.83 15.27 15.32
C ARG A 96 18.76 16.25 14.60
N HIS A 97 18.80 16.21 13.28
CA HIS A 97 19.54 17.14 12.43
C HIS A 97 18.65 18.27 11.86
N GLY A 98 17.47 18.50 12.43
CA GLY A 98 16.60 19.62 12.10
C GLY A 98 15.51 19.31 11.07
N ALA A 99 15.33 18.04 10.67
CA ALA A 99 14.24 17.67 9.78
C ALA A 99 12.88 17.94 10.42
N ARG A 100 11.97 18.55 9.65
CA ARG A 100 10.58 18.80 10.06
C ARG A 100 9.70 17.69 9.51
N ILE A 101 9.05 16.96 10.41
CA ILE A 101 8.19 15.82 10.08
C ILE A 101 6.73 16.19 10.32
N ALA A 102 5.86 15.88 9.36
CA ALA A 102 4.42 15.96 9.49
C ALA A 102 3.77 14.59 9.27
N THR A 103 2.59 14.41 9.85
CA THR A 103 1.81 13.18 9.71
C THR A 103 0.35 13.50 9.41
N LEU A 104 -0.26 12.75 8.49
CA LEU A 104 -1.70 12.64 8.31
C LEU A 104 -2.12 11.20 8.63
N HIS A 105 -2.92 11.00 9.68
CA HIS A 105 -3.24 9.66 10.17
C HIS A 105 -4.64 9.59 10.81
N ALA A 106 -5.14 8.38 11.04
CA ALA A 106 -6.40 8.12 11.73
C ALA A 106 -6.30 8.17 13.26
N SER A 107 -5.07 8.15 13.77
CA SER A 107 -4.74 8.15 15.19
C SER A 107 -3.49 8.98 15.42
N ALA A 108 -3.42 9.66 16.56
CA ALA A 108 -2.17 10.26 17.00
C ALA A 108 -1.14 9.16 17.29
N GLU A 109 0.08 9.35 16.80
CA GLU A 109 1.20 8.44 17.03
C GLU A 109 2.31 9.11 17.83
N ASP A 110 2.90 8.36 18.76
CA ASP A 110 4.15 8.75 19.39
C ASP A 110 5.33 8.12 18.62
N LEU A 111 5.89 8.89 17.69
CA LEU A 111 7.04 8.51 16.88
C LEU A 111 8.39 8.65 17.64
N LEU A 112 8.36 9.07 18.91
CA LEU A 112 9.51 9.44 19.74
C LEU A 112 10.49 10.39 19.00
N MET A 113 9.94 11.30 18.20
CA MET A 113 10.63 12.41 17.56
C MET A 113 9.67 13.60 17.43
N PRO A 114 10.18 14.85 17.38
CA PRO A 114 9.33 16.00 17.14
C PRO A 114 8.56 15.89 15.82
N VAL A 115 7.24 15.91 15.89
CA VAL A 115 6.33 16.02 14.73
C VAL A 115 5.75 17.43 14.74
N VAL A 116 6.09 18.23 13.73
CA VAL A 116 5.72 19.65 13.70
C VAL A 116 4.25 19.87 13.33
N HIS A 117 3.66 18.92 12.60
CA HIS A 117 2.24 18.91 12.28
C HIS A 117 1.71 17.48 12.39
N GLN A 118 0.82 17.24 13.34
CA GLN A 118 0.10 15.98 13.49
C GLN A 118 -1.36 16.19 13.15
N TRP A 119 -1.76 15.81 11.93
CA TRP A 119 -3.14 15.90 11.45
C TRP A 119 -3.85 14.57 11.65
N VAL A 120 -4.75 14.54 12.62
CA VAL A 120 -5.54 13.34 12.96
C VAL A 120 -6.97 13.54 12.50
N VAL A 121 -7.42 12.72 11.55
CA VAL A 121 -8.76 12.77 10.96
C VAL A 121 -9.27 11.36 10.66
N SER A 122 -10.58 11.20 10.50
CA SER A 122 -11.17 9.92 10.08
C SER A 122 -10.53 9.42 8.77
N PRO A 123 -10.34 8.11 8.57
CA PRO A 123 -9.92 7.55 7.27
C PRO A 123 -10.74 8.07 6.10
N ALA A 124 -12.05 8.28 6.29
CA ALA A 124 -12.94 8.84 5.27
C ALA A 124 -12.53 10.25 4.81
N ASP A 125 -11.88 11.01 5.68
CA ASP A 125 -11.45 12.39 5.44
C ASP A 125 -10.01 12.47 4.89
N TRP A 126 -9.32 11.34 4.67
CA TRP A 126 -7.96 11.36 4.12
C TRP A 126 -7.94 11.89 2.70
N VAL A 127 -8.86 11.46 1.85
CA VAL A 127 -8.98 11.95 0.47
C VAL A 127 -9.17 13.47 0.42
N PRO A 128 -10.18 14.07 1.09
CA PRO A 128 -10.33 15.52 1.09
C PRO A 128 -9.15 16.25 1.75
N SER A 129 -8.54 15.70 2.81
CA SER A 129 -7.38 16.32 3.47
C SER A 129 -6.16 16.41 2.54
N VAL A 130 -5.85 15.34 1.79
CA VAL A 130 -4.75 15.37 0.81
C VAL A 130 -5.13 16.21 -0.42
N ALA A 131 -6.40 16.26 -0.81
CA ALA A 131 -6.88 17.14 -1.87
C ALA A 131 -6.72 18.64 -1.50
N GLU A 132 -6.98 19.01 -0.24
CA GLU A 132 -6.70 20.37 0.28
C GLU A 132 -5.21 20.70 0.18
N MET A 133 -4.32 19.77 0.56
CA MET A 133 -2.88 19.95 0.42
C MET A 133 -2.47 20.10 -1.05
N ALA A 134 -3.03 19.29 -1.96
CA ALA A 134 -2.76 19.40 -3.40
C ALA A 134 -3.21 20.75 -3.96
N ALA A 135 -4.40 21.22 -3.59
CA ALA A 135 -4.89 22.54 -3.99
C ALA A 135 -3.99 23.66 -3.45
N ALA A 136 -3.53 23.57 -2.19
CA ALA A 136 -2.58 24.52 -1.62
C ALA A 136 -1.21 24.51 -2.34
N ALA A 137 -0.67 23.34 -2.66
CA ALA A 137 0.62 23.19 -3.33
C ALA A 137 0.60 23.78 -4.75
N LEU A 138 -0.46 23.48 -5.52
CA LEU A 138 -0.64 24.03 -6.87
C LEU A 138 -0.81 25.55 -6.84
N ALA A 139 -1.64 26.07 -5.92
CA ALA A 139 -1.84 27.50 -5.76
C ALA A 139 -0.55 28.24 -5.36
N MET A 140 0.23 27.68 -4.43
CA MET A 140 1.54 28.23 -4.01
C MET A 140 2.52 28.35 -5.18
N ARG A 141 2.48 27.40 -6.12
CA ARG A 141 3.35 27.37 -7.29
C ARG A 141 2.73 28.04 -8.52
N SER A 142 1.56 28.66 -8.37
CA SER A 142 0.79 29.27 -9.48
C SER A 142 0.53 28.30 -10.64
N LEU A 143 0.34 27.02 -10.33
CA LEU A 143 0.01 25.97 -11.30
C LEU A 143 -1.52 25.86 -11.48
N PRO A 144 -2.00 25.43 -12.66
CA PRO A 144 -3.43 25.31 -12.91
C PRO A 144 -4.06 24.26 -11.99
N LEU A 145 -5.21 24.62 -11.40
CA LEU A 145 -6.02 23.71 -10.59
C LEU A 145 -6.90 22.85 -11.51
N PRO A 146 -6.81 21.51 -11.45
CA PRO A 146 -7.78 20.61 -12.07
C PRO A 146 -9.20 20.89 -11.57
N ASP A 147 -10.21 20.59 -12.37
CA ASP A 147 -11.62 20.86 -12.03
C ASP A 147 -12.02 20.28 -10.67
N ALA A 148 -11.51 19.09 -10.34
CA ALA A 148 -11.74 18.41 -9.06
C ALA A 148 -11.25 19.21 -7.84
N LEU A 149 -10.29 20.13 -8.00
CA LEU A 149 -9.69 20.91 -6.91
C LEU A 149 -10.17 22.37 -6.88
N LYS A 150 -10.86 22.88 -7.92
CA LYS A 150 -11.25 24.30 -8.02
C LYS A 150 -12.18 24.76 -6.90
N SER A 151 -13.05 23.88 -6.41
CA SER A 151 -14.00 24.18 -5.32
C SER A 151 -13.41 23.97 -3.93
N ILE A 152 -12.23 23.35 -3.83
CA ILE A 152 -11.61 23.01 -2.55
C ILE A 152 -10.89 24.24 -1.99
N LYS A 153 -11.23 24.61 -0.76
CA LYS A 153 -10.58 25.70 -0.03
C LYS A 153 -9.58 25.10 0.96
N PRO A 154 -8.26 25.28 0.76
CA PRO A 154 -7.29 24.69 1.69
C PRO A 154 -7.41 25.29 3.09
N SER A 155 -7.55 24.42 4.09
CA SER A 155 -7.50 24.78 5.51
C SER A 155 -6.15 25.39 5.93
N PRO A 156 -6.07 26.10 7.07
CA PRO A 156 -4.78 26.56 7.60
C PRO A 156 -3.79 25.41 7.84
N GLN A 157 -4.28 24.23 8.24
CA GLN A 157 -3.45 23.06 8.49
C GLN A 157 -2.84 22.47 7.22
N SER A 158 -3.64 22.33 6.15
CA SER A 158 -3.12 21.87 4.85
C SER A 158 -2.06 22.83 4.29
N LYS A 159 -2.31 24.14 4.37
CA LYS A 159 -1.34 25.18 3.96
C LYS A 159 -0.03 25.08 4.74
N ALA A 160 -0.09 24.95 6.07
CA ALA A 160 1.09 24.85 6.91
C ALA A 160 1.95 23.62 6.59
N ILE A 161 1.32 22.47 6.30
CA ILE A 161 2.05 21.26 5.89
C ILE A 161 2.72 21.45 4.52
N VAL A 162 2.03 22.07 3.57
CA VAL A 162 2.57 22.37 2.23
C VAL A 162 3.72 23.37 2.31
N GLU A 163 3.58 24.43 3.09
CA GLU A 163 4.64 25.42 3.35
C GLU A 163 5.86 24.76 3.98
N MET A 164 5.66 23.86 4.95
CA MET A 164 6.73 23.07 5.54
C MET A 164 7.47 22.26 4.47
N LEU A 165 6.75 21.50 3.63
CA LEU A 165 7.37 20.71 2.56
C LEU A 165 8.10 21.57 1.52
N ALA A 166 7.56 22.75 1.20
CA ALA A 166 8.11 23.67 0.21
C ALA A 166 9.39 24.38 0.67
N ASP A 167 9.62 24.47 1.98
CA ASP A 167 10.79 25.09 2.62
C ASP A 167 12.04 24.19 2.62
N SER A 168 12.04 23.11 1.84
CA SER A 168 13.20 22.23 1.65
C SER A 168 14.27 22.91 0.81
N SER A 169 15.54 22.73 1.21
CA SER A 169 16.71 23.25 0.49
C SER A 169 16.94 22.55 -0.86
N GLU A 170 16.77 21.24 -0.90
CA GLU A 170 16.90 20.41 -2.11
C GLU A 170 15.69 19.47 -2.21
N PRO A 171 14.53 19.97 -2.69
CA PRO A 171 13.26 19.23 -2.63
C PRO A 171 13.35 17.80 -3.19
N ASN A 172 14.06 17.61 -4.30
CA ASN A 172 14.17 16.32 -4.98
C ASN A 172 15.03 15.27 -4.25
N GLN A 173 15.77 15.66 -3.21
CA GLN A 173 16.67 14.79 -2.47
C GLN A 173 16.38 14.77 -0.95
N ARG A 174 15.82 15.87 -0.43
CA ARG A 174 15.69 16.12 1.01
C ARG A 174 14.25 16.34 1.48
N SER A 175 13.28 16.40 0.55
CA SER A 175 11.85 16.45 0.86
C SER A 175 11.14 15.21 0.34
N ALA A 176 10.31 14.59 1.17
CA ALA A 176 9.58 13.38 0.78
C ALA A 176 8.16 13.29 1.36
N ILE A 177 7.27 12.67 0.58
CA ILE A 177 5.96 12.20 1.01
C ILE A 177 5.99 10.67 0.99
N PHE A 178 5.68 10.04 2.11
CA PHE A 178 5.60 8.58 2.22
C PHE A 178 4.16 8.14 2.46
N LEU A 179 3.65 7.31 1.56
CA LEU A 179 2.36 6.64 1.69
C LEU A 179 2.55 5.33 2.44
N GLY A 180 1.85 5.21 3.57
CA GLY A 180 1.89 4.06 4.45
C GLY A 180 0.98 2.93 4.03
N ASN A 181 1.06 1.82 4.77
CA ASN A 181 0.27 0.61 4.50
C ASN A 181 -1.23 0.85 4.66
N SER A 182 -1.66 1.75 5.56
CA SER A 182 -3.08 2.06 5.71
C SER A 182 -3.64 2.82 4.50
N VAL A 183 -2.80 3.54 3.73
CA VAL A 183 -3.22 4.12 2.44
C VAL A 183 -3.47 3.02 1.42
N LEU A 184 -2.61 2.01 1.36
CA LEU A 184 -2.79 0.86 0.44
C LEU A 184 -4.05 0.05 0.79
N ALA A 185 -4.42 -0.01 2.07
CA ALA A 185 -5.66 -0.64 2.53
C ALA A 185 -6.91 0.23 2.36
N HIS A 186 -6.76 1.47 1.90
CA HIS A 186 -7.89 2.40 1.76
C HIS A 186 -8.69 2.13 0.47
N PRO A 187 -10.04 2.14 0.49
CA PRO A 187 -10.87 1.93 -0.71
C PRO A 187 -10.63 2.95 -1.84
N ASN A 188 -10.15 4.14 -1.49
CA ASN A 188 -9.81 5.22 -2.42
C ASN A 188 -8.30 5.51 -2.48
N ALA A 189 -7.45 4.49 -2.30
CA ALA A 189 -5.99 4.62 -2.32
C ALA A 189 -5.45 5.39 -3.54
N ALA A 190 -6.03 5.17 -4.73
CA ALA A 190 -5.70 5.84 -5.99
C ALA A 190 -5.87 7.35 -5.92
N ALA A 191 -6.95 7.84 -5.29
CA ALA A 191 -7.19 9.27 -5.16
C ALA A 191 -6.17 9.91 -4.21
N ILE A 192 -5.87 9.23 -3.09
CA ILE A 192 -4.84 9.67 -2.13
C ILE A 192 -3.48 9.74 -2.83
N TRP A 193 -3.11 8.68 -3.57
CA TRP A 193 -1.86 8.65 -4.34
C TRP A 193 -1.81 9.76 -5.40
N GLY A 194 -2.89 9.95 -6.17
CA GLY A 194 -2.95 10.97 -7.22
C GLY A 194 -2.76 12.38 -6.68
N PHE A 195 -3.43 12.72 -5.58
CA PHE A 195 -3.22 14.03 -4.93
C PHE A 195 -1.84 14.16 -4.30
N ALA A 196 -1.31 13.09 -3.68
CA ALA A 196 0.06 13.09 -3.16
C ALA A 196 1.09 13.29 -4.27
N GLN A 197 0.88 12.69 -5.45
CA GLN A 197 1.71 12.88 -6.63
C GLN A 197 1.64 14.31 -7.14
N MET A 198 0.44 14.93 -7.20
CA MET A 198 0.31 16.35 -7.55
C MET A 198 1.08 17.27 -6.59
N ILE A 199 1.07 16.99 -5.29
CA ILE A 199 1.87 17.75 -4.31
C ILE A 199 3.36 17.54 -4.59
N ALA A 200 3.78 16.29 -4.82
CA ALA A 200 5.17 15.96 -5.10
C ALA A 200 5.69 16.67 -6.36
N ASP A 201 4.91 16.66 -7.43
CA ASP A 201 5.25 17.32 -8.70
C ASP A 201 5.29 18.85 -8.55
N ALA A 202 4.31 19.44 -7.84
CA ALA A 202 4.26 20.88 -7.62
C ALA A 202 5.45 21.38 -6.78
N LEU A 203 5.82 20.64 -5.73
CA LEU A 203 6.89 21.04 -4.81
C LEU A 203 8.27 20.52 -5.22
N GLY A 204 8.34 19.61 -6.19
CA GLY A 204 9.57 18.92 -6.59
C GLY A 204 10.08 17.92 -5.54
N CYS A 205 9.22 17.46 -4.61
CA CYS A 205 9.60 16.50 -3.58
C CYS A 205 9.41 15.05 -4.05
N ARG A 206 9.97 14.08 -3.31
CA ARG A 206 9.87 12.66 -3.66
C ARG A 206 8.61 12.04 -3.10
N LEU A 207 7.87 11.29 -3.92
CA LEU A 207 6.80 10.41 -3.46
C LEU A 207 7.32 8.98 -3.33
N GLY A 208 7.01 8.33 -2.22
CA GLY A 208 7.39 6.95 -1.96
C GLY A 208 6.34 6.16 -1.20
N PHE A 209 6.51 4.85 -1.18
CA PHE A 209 5.68 3.90 -0.44
C PHE A 209 6.52 3.22 0.64
N THR A 210 5.93 3.00 1.81
CA THR A 210 6.59 2.22 2.87
C THR A 210 6.58 0.72 2.60
N VAL A 211 5.71 0.27 1.68
CA VAL A 211 5.41 -1.12 1.29
C VAL A 211 5.02 -2.06 2.44
N GLU A 212 4.14 -3.01 2.13
CA GLU A 212 3.67 -4.02 3.07
C GLU A 212 4.57 -5.26 3.08
N GLY A 213 4.83 -5.81 4.26
CA GLY A 213 5.62 -7.02 4.46
C GLY A 213 7.12 -6.84 4.20
N GLY A 214 7.89 -7.90 4.43
CA GLY A 214 9.34 -7.92 4.29
C GLY A 214 9.83 -7.85 2.83
N ASN A 215 8.99 -8.21 1.86
CA ASN A 215 9.36 -8.31 0.46
C ASN A 215 8.28 -7.76 -0.51
N GLY A 216 7.52 -6.73 -0.09
CA GLY A 216 6.46 -6.16 -0.92
C GLY A 216 6.95 -5.64 -2.28
N VAL A 217 8.15 -5.05 -2.35
CA VAL A 217 8.80 -4.66 -3.62
C VAL A 217 9.09 -5.89 -4.49
N GLY A 218 9.54 -6.99 -3.87
CA GLY A 218 9.77 -8.26 -4.55
C GLY A 218 8.51 -8.83 -5.18
N GLY A 219 7.35 -8.72 -4.53
CA GLY A 219 6.07 -9.15 -5.08
C GLY A 219 5.71 -8.44 -6.39
N TYR A 220 6.00 -7.14 -6.48
CA TYR A 220 5.85 -6.38 -7.71
C TYR A 220 6.84 -6.82 -8.80
N LEU A 221 8.11 -7.05 -8.45
CA LEU A 221 9.16 -7.50 -9.38
C LEU A 221 8.90 -8.92 -9.92
N ALA A 222 8.46 -9.84 -9.05
CA ALA A 222 8.06 -11.20 -9.38
C ALA A 222 6.75 -11.27 -10.18
N LYS A 223 6.04 -10.13 -10.31
CA LYS A 223 4.70 -10.05 -10.91
C LYS A 223 3.71 -10.99 -10.21
N ALA A 224 3.82 -11.14 -8.89
CA ALA A 224 2.91 -11.93 -8.06
C ALA A 224 1.59 -11.19 -7.78
N ARG A 225 1.06 -10.50 -8.80
CA ARG A 225 -0.13 -9.66 -8.78
C ARG A 225 -0.91 -9.88 -10.09
N PRO A 226 -2.20 -9.54 -10.16
CA PRO A 226 -2.95 -9.64 -11.41
C PRO A 226 -2.37 -8.67 -12.46
N LEU A 227 -2.36 -9.12 -13.72
CA LEU A 227 -1.87 -8.36 -14.88
C LEU A 227 -2.93 -8.26 -15.98
N GLN A 228 -3.33 -9.40 -16.57
CA GLN A 228 -4.20 -9.51 -17.72
C GLN A 228 -5.52 -10.20 -17.34
N GLY A 229 -6.43 -9.41 -16.78
CA GLY A 229 -7.77 -9.88 -16.40
C GLY A 229 -7.80 -10.78 -15.16
N GLY A 230 -6.66 -11.06 -14.53
CA GLY A 230 -6.60 -11.75 -13.24
C GLY A 230 -7.33 -10.98 -12.13
N LEU A 231 -7.78 -11.71 -11.12
CA LEU A 231 -8.44 -11.15 -9.95
C LEU A 231 -7.40 -10.73 -8.90
N ASP A 232 -7.57 -9.56 -8.29
CA ASP A 232 -6.88 -9.20 -7.05
C ASP A 232 -7.43 -9.97 -5.85
N ALA A 233 -6.73 -9.91 -4.71
CA ALA A 233 -7.09 -10.67 -3.51
C ALA A 233 -8.56 -10.46 -3.06
N ALA A 234 -9.05 -9.22 -3.06
CA ALA A 234 -10.44 -8.93 -2.68
C ALA A 234 -11.43 -9.54 -3.67
N SER A 235 -11.16 -9.41 -4.98
CA SER A 235 -11.98 -9.96 -6.06
C SER A 235 -11.96 -11.49 -6.08
N MET A 236 -10.86 -12.11 -5.66
CA MET A 236 -10.78 -13.56 -5.46
C MET A 236 -11.78 -14.04 -4.41
N PHE A 237 -12.07 -13.29 -3.35
CA PHE A 237 -13.06 -13.71 -2.36
C PHE A 237 -14.50 -13.28 -2.69
N ALA A 238 -14.68 -12.41 -3.69
CA ALA A 238 -15.99 -11.91 -4.09
C ALA A 238 -16.76 -12.83 -5.05
N SER A 239 -16.13 -13.90 -5.56
CA SER A 239 -16.73 -14.83 -6.52
C SER A 239 -16.38 -16.27 -6.19
N ALA A 240 -17.15 -17.25 -6.68
CA ALA A 240 -16.86 -18.66 -6.44
C ALA A 240 -15.56 -19.11 -7.13
N ALA A 241 -14.73 -19.86 -6.41
CA ALA A 241 -13.51 -20.48 -6.93
C ALA A 241 -13.61 -22.01 -6.90
N GLU A 242 -12.88 -22.69 -7.78
CA GLU A 242 -12.73 -24.14 -7.66
C GLU A 242 -11.60 -24.50 -6.71
N ALA A 243 -10.50 -23.74 -6.77
CA ALA A 243 -9.30 -24.03 -6.00
C ALA A 243 -8.57 -22.78 -5.52
N TYR A 244 -8.08 -22.82 -4.28
CA TYR A 244 -7.13 -21.86 -3.73
C TYR A 244 -5.77 -22.52 -3.47
N VAL A 245 -4.70 -21.81 -3.82
CA VAL A 245 -3.32 -22.10 -3.43
C VAL A 245 -2.88 -20.97 -2.50
N LEU A 246 -2.64 -21.29 -1.23
CA LEU A 246 -2.22 -20.35 -0.20
C LEU A 246 -0.74 -20.60 0.10
N VAL A 247 0.11 -19.59 -0.06
CA VAL A 247 1.56 -19.72 0.14
C VAL A 247 2.00 -18.78 1.26
N ASN A 248 2.44 -19.35 2.38
CA ASN A 248 2.89 -18.66 3.59
C ASN A 248 1.90 -17.62 4.13
N ILE A 249 0.59 -17.79 3.89
CA ILE A 249 -0.47 -16.83 4.22
C ILE A 249 -1.66 -17.54 4.86
N ASP A 250 -2.21 -16.94 5.93
CA ASP A 250 -3.48 -17.34 6.54
C ASP A 250 -4.56 -16.29 6.21
N PRO A 251 -5.45 -16.54 5.23
CA PRO A 251 -6.47 -15.58 4.84
C PRO A 251 -7.44 -15.15 5.96
N LEU A 252 -7.59 -15.95 7.01
CA LEU A 252 -8.45 -15.62 8.15
C LEU A 252 -7.81 -14.58 9.08
N MET A 253 -6.51 -14.35 8.96
CA MET A 253 -5.75 -13.44 9.82
C MET A 253 -5.07 -12.31 9.03
N ASP A 254 -4.65 -12.59 7.79
CA ASP A 254 -3.81 -11.70 7.01
C ASP A 254 -4.58 -10.80 6.03
N CYS A 255 -5.79 -11.20 5.63
CA CYS A 255 -6.60 -10.49 4.63
C CYS A 255 -7.41 -9.33 5.23
N GLY A 256 -7.68 -8.31 4.40
CA GLY A 256 -8.45 -7.14 4.82
C GLY A 256 -9.90 -7.44 5.21
N ASN A 257 -10.46 -8.55 4.72
CA ASN A 257 -11.81 -9.04 5.09
C ASN A 257 -11.77 -10.54 5.41
N PRO A 258 -11.37 -10.92 6.64
CA PRO A 258 -11.16 -12.32 7.01
C PRO A 258 -12.48 -13.13 7.01
N HIS A 259 -13.61 -12.49 7.33
CA HIS A 259 -14.92 -13.14 7.26
C HIS A 259 -15.26 -13.57 5.83
N GLN A 260 -15.10 -12.66 4.86
CA GLN A 260 -15.33 -12.97 3.46
C GLN A 260 -14.35 -14.02 2.93
N ALA A 261 -13.08 -13.95 3.34
CA ALA A 261 -12.08 -14.97 3.01
C ALA A 261 -12.51 -16.35 3.51
N GLY A 262 -12.96 -16.47 4.76
CA GLY A 262 -13.43 -17.74 5.33
C GLY A 262 -14.64 -18.32 4.59
N VAL A 263 -15.64 -17.49 4.28
CA VAL A 263 -16.79 -17.91 3.47
C VAL A 263 -16.33 -18.42 2.10
N ALA A 264 -15.48 -17.68 1.40
CA ALA A 264 -14.99 -18.04 0.07
C ALA A 264 -14.16 -19.34 0.06
N LEU A 265 -13.33 -19.56 1.08
CA LEU A 265 -12.53 -20.77 1.23
C LEU A 265 -13.41 -22.00 1.51
N SER A 266 -14.42 -21.87 2.38
CA SER A 266 -15.35 -22.98 2.69
C SER A 266 -16.20 -23.43 1.48
N GLN A 267 -16.41 -22.54 0.51
CA GLN A 267 -17.16 -22.82 -0.71
C GLN A 267 -16.30 -23.41 -1.83
N ALA A 268 -14.97 -23.35 -1.71
CA ALA A 268 -14.06 -23.92 -2.69
C ALA A 268 -14.02 -25.44 -2.58
N LYS A 269 -13.88 -26.13 -3.71
CA LYS A 269 -13.75 -27.60 -3.73
C LYS A 269 -12.37 -28.06 -3.24
N PHE A 270 -11.37 -27.20 -3.32
CA PHE A 270 -10.00 -27.52 -2.98
C PHE A 270 -9.25 -26.30 -2.42
N VAL A 271 -8.61 -26.45 -1.28
CA VAL A 271 -7.72 -25.44 -0.69
C VAL A 271 -6.44 -26.15 -0.31
N VAL A 272 -5.31 -25.66 -0.81
CA VAL A 272 -3.98 -26.15 -0.41
C VAL A 272 -3.21 -25.01 0.24
N GLY A 273 -2.72 -25.25 1.46
CA GLY A 273 -1.80 -24.37 2.17
C GLY A 273 -0.37 -24.90 2.07
N LEU A 274 0.55 -24.00 1.73
CA LEU A 274 1.99 -24.23 1.73
C LEU A 274 2.59 -23.29 2.77
N SER A 275 2.67 -23.73 4.02
CA SER A 275 3.14 -22.92 5.13
C SER A 275 3.98 -23.76 6.12
N PRO A 276 4.84 -23.12 6.93
CA PRO A 276 5.70 -23.82 7.89
C PRO A 276 4.96 -24.24 9.18
N GLY A 277 3.72 -23.82 9.40
CA GLY A 277 2.94 -24.10 10.60
C GLY A 277 1.50 -24.53 10.27
N PRO A 278 0.70 -24.94 11.27
CA PRO A 278 -0.71 -25.24 11.04
C PRO A 278 -1.48 -23.96 10.71
N ASP A 279 -2.00 -23.86 9.49
CA ASP A 279 -2.87 -22.74 9.07
C ASP A 279 -4.33 -23.05 9.41
N ASN A 280 -5.03 -22.09 10.02
CA ASN A 280 -6.45 -22.25 10.37
C ASN A 280 -7.36 -22.32 9.14
N ALA A 281 -6.88 -21.84 7.99
CA ALA A 281 -7.58 -21.86 6.72
C ALA A 281 -7.82 -23.28 6.14
N GLY A 282 -7.05 -24.29 6.60
CA GLY A 282 -7.16 -25.69 6.15
C GLY A 282 -8.05 -26.60 7.01
N GLY A 283 -8.65 -26.07 8.09
CA GLY A 283 -9.35 -26.84 9.13
C GLY A 283 -10.69 -27.49 8.76
N GLY A 284 -10.91 -27.86 7.51
CA GLY A 284 -12.18 -28.41 7.01
C GLY A 284 -12.20 -29.90 6.68
N ALA A 285 -11.07 -30.63 6.72
CA ALA A 285 -11.06 -32.04 6.30
C ALA A 285 -10.04 -32.90 7.06
N ALA A 286 -10.20 -33.06 8.37
CA ALA A 286 -9.60 -34.16 9.14
C ALA A 286 -10.26 -34.33 10.53
N ALA A 287 -11.58 -34.47 10.60
CA ALA A 287 -12.26 -35.03 11.78
C ALA A 287 -13.68 -35.48 11.39
N GLY A 288 -13.87 -36.80 11.27
CA GLY A 288 -15.16 -37.44 10.98
C GLY A 288 -15.07 -38.45 9.84
#